data_AF-A0A841RI97-F1
#
_entry.id   AF-A0A841RI97-F1
#
_cell.length_a   1.000
_cell.length_b   1.000
_cell.length_c   1.000
_cell.angle_alpha   90.00
_cell.angle_beta   90.00
_cell.angle_gamma   90.00
#
_symmetry.space_group_name_H-M   'P 1'
#
loop_
_entity.id
_entity.type
_entity.pdbx_description
1 polymer ?
#
loop_
_entity_poly.entity_id
_entity_poly.type
_entity_poly.pdbx_seq_one_letter_code
_entity_poly.pdbx_strand_id
1 'polypeptide(L)'
;MKQENNTRRDEMTDIRPEELIVNIYRDKLKLQEKGKKARRVVMPMVLYRKIREYHAGLGEIQGEFNDYITEDEIFGIPVFIDNIEGVSVE
;
A
#
# COMPACT_ATOMS: atom_id res chain seq x y z
N MET A 1 28.61 12.88 8.34
CA MET A 1 27.23 12.41 8.57
C MET A 1 26.63 11.95 7.25
N LYS A 2 26.70 10.66 6.91
CA LYS A 2 26.12 10.09 5.68
C LYS A 2 25.43 8.72 5.90
N GLN A 3 25.23 8.29 7.14
CA GLN A 3 24.79 6.92 7.45
C GLN A 3 23.29 6.77 7.69
N GLU A 4 22.55 7.83 8.05
CA GLU A 4 21.12 7.70 8.40
C GLU A 4 20.20 7.38 7.21
N ASN A 5 20.56 7.80 6.00
CA ASN A 5 19.72 7.59 4.81
C ASN A 5 19.78 6.14 4.27
N ASN A 6 20.80 5.37 4.63
CA ASN A 6 20.93 3.99 4.14
C ASN A 6 20.10 3.03 4.99
N THR A 7 20.22 3.13 6.32
CA THR A 7 19.48 2.28 7.26
C THR A 7 17.95 2.36 7.08
N ARG A 8 17.41 3.56 6.81
CA ARG A 8 15.95 3.76 6.68
C ARG A 8 15.36 3.21 5.39
N ARG A 9 16.16 3.13 4.30
CA ARG A 9 15.72 2.48 3.05
C ARG A 9 15.67 0.97 3.24
N ASP A 10 16.63 0.42 3.97
CA ASP A 10 16.71 -1.01 4.26
C ASP A 10 15.50 -1.48 5.08
N GLU A 11 15.04 -0.68 6.06
CA GLU A 11 13.81 -0.96 6.83
C GLU A 11 12.55 -1.00 5.96
N MET A 12 12.40 -0.05 5.02
CA MET A 12 11.25 -0.06 4.09
C MET A 12 11.30 -1.23 3.10
N THR A 13 12.49 -1.73 2.77
CA THR A 13 12.62 -2.93 1.93
C THR A 13 12.32 -4.22 2.68
N ASP A 14 12.34 -4.22 4.01
CA ASP A 14 12.06 -5.42 4.81
C ASP A 14 10.56 -5.62 5.06
N ILE A 15 9.74 -4.57 4.91
CA ILE A 15 8.28 -4.68 5.08
C ILE A 15 7.71 -5.67 4.06
N ARG A 16 6.94 -6.64 4.57
CA ARG A 16 6.26 -7.64 3.74
C ARG A 16 5.06 -7.02 3.02
N PRO A 17 4.80 -7.36 1.74
CA PRO A 17 3.69 -6.79 0.99
C PRO A 17 2.33 -7.06 1.65
N GLU A 18 2.15 -8.24 2.27
CA GLU A 18 0.93 -8.59 3.02
C GLU A 18 0.70 -7.66 4.20
N GLU A 19 1.77 -7.24 4.90
CA GLU A 19 1.66 -6.30 6.02
C GLU A 19 1.25 -4.92 5.55
N LEU A 20 1.77 -4.46 4.40
CA LEU A 20 1.34 -3.21 3.78
C LEU A 20 -0.15 -3.24 3.43
N ILE A 21 -0.60 -4.31 2.78
CA ILE A 21 -2.01 -4.49 2.39
C ILE A 21 -2.91 -4.51 3.63
N VAL A 22 -2.54 -5.26 4.66
CA VAL A 22 -3.29 -5.30 5.93
C VAL A 22 -3.32 -3.93 6.62
N ASN A 23 -2.22 -3.19 6.60
CA ASN A 23 -2.16 -1.85 7.20
C ASN A 23 -3.07 -0.87 6.45
N ILE A 24 -3.06 -0.88 5.12
CA ILE A 24 -3.97 -0.07 4.30
C ILE A 24 -5.43 -0.40 4.63
N TYR A 25 -5.77 -1.69 4.72
CA TYR A 25 -7.12 -2.12 5.07
C TYR A 25 -7.54 -1.66 6.48
N ARG A 26 -6.65 -1.80 7.46
CA ARG A 26 -6.90 -1.34 8.84
C ARG A 26 -7.15 0.17 8.89
N ASP A 27 -6.36 0.96 8.19
CA ASP A 27 -6.52 2.42 8.22
C ASP A 27 -7.77 2.87 7.47
N LYS A 28 -8.14 2.18 6.38
CA LYS A 28 -9.47 2.31 5.75
C LYS A 28 -10.60 2.07 6.76
N LEU A 29 -10.56 0.98 7.52
CA LEU A 29 -11.58 0.66 8.52
C LEU A 29 -11.65 1.73 9.62
N LYS A 30 -10.50 2.18 10.14
CA LYS A 30 -10.46 3.26 11.15
C LYS A 30 -11.07 4.57 10.66
N LEU A 31 -10.94 4.89 9.36
CA LEU A 31 -11.61 6.05 8.77
C LEU A 31 -13.12 5.83 8.69
N GLN A 32 -13.56 4.65 8.26
CA GLN A 32 -14.97 4.29 8.18
C GLN A 32 -15.67 4.31 9.55
N GLU A 33 -15.02 3.80 10.60
CA GLU A 33 -15.52 3.86 11.99
C GLU A 33 -15.74 5.30 12.47
N LYS A 34 -14.97 6.25 11.94
CA LYS A 34 -15.12 7.70 12.21
C LYS A 34 -16.12 8.39 11.28
N GLY A 35 -16.87 7.64 10.47
CA GLY A 35 -17.78 8.16 9.45
C GLY A 35 -17.07 8.85 8.28
N LYS A 36 -15.77 8.62 8.09
CA LYS A 36 -14.98 9.16 6.98
C LYS A 36 -14.80 8.12 5.90
N LYS A 37 -14.71 8.57 4.65
CA LYS A 37 -14.35 7.73 3.50
C LYS A 37 -12.88 7.97 3.16
N ALA A 38 -12.10 6.90 3.06
CA ALA A 38 -10.75 6.96 2.50
C ALA A 38 -10.81 7.40 1.03
N ARG A 39 -9.98 8.37 0.68
CA ARG A 39 -9.92 9.04 -0.62
C ARG A 39 -8.66 8.72 -1.37
N ARG A 40 -7.57 8.45 -0.66
CA ARG A 40 -6.29 8.11 -1.28
C ARG A 40 -5.41 7.25 -0.36
N VAL A 41 -4.61 6.41 -0.99
CA VAL A 41 -3.44 5.76 -0.38
C VAL A 41 -2.20 6.47 -0.90
N VAL A 42 -1.38 7.01 -0.02
CA VAL A 42 -0.10 7.64 -0.39
C VAL A 42 1.03 6.73 0.07
N MET A 43 1.98 6.45 -0.81
CA MET A 43 3.17 5.64 -0.48
C MET A 43 4.34 5.95 -1.41
N PRO A 44 5.59 5.65 -1.02
CA PRO A 44 6.73 5.75 -1.89
C PRO A 44 6.74 4.62 -2.92
N MET A 45 7.35 4.89 -4.08
CA MET A 45 7.41 3.99 -5.24
C MET A 45 7.90 2.57 -4.88
N VAL A 46 8.83 2.46 -3.92
CA VAL A 46 9.38 1.16 -3.48
C VAL A 46 8.33 0.25 -2.84
N LEU A 47 7.42 0.81 -2.03
CA LEU A 47 6.35 0.04 -1.39
C LEU A 47 5.24 -0.30 -2.39
N TYR A 48 4.93 0.62 -3.30
CA TYR A 48 3.99 0.35 -4.39
C TYR A 48 4.47 -0.82 -5.26
N ARG A 49 5.74 -0.81 -5.68
CA ARG A 49 6.33 -1.91 -6.46
C ARG A 49 6.22 -3.26 -5.74
N LYS A 50 6.50 -3.30 -4.43
CA LYS A 50 6.34 -4.52 -3.62
C LYS A 50 4.92 -5.08 -3.68
N ILE A 51 3.91 -4.22 -3.53
CA ILE A 51 2.50 -4.64 -3.61
C ILE A 51 2.18 -5.16 -5.02
N ARG A 52 2.67 -4.50 -6.07
CA ARG A 52 2.45 -4.91 -7.46
C ARG A 52 3.14 -6.23 -7.81
N GLU A 53 4.38 -6.44 -7.37
CA GLU A 53 5.13 -7.68 -7.56
C GLU A 53 4.45 -8.85 -6.82
N TYR A 54 4.01 -8.60 -5.58
CA TYR A 54 3.24 -9.57 -4.81
C TYR A 54 1.94 -9.96 -5.51
N HIS A 55 1.15 -8.96 -5.93
CA HIS A 55 -0.12 -9.18 -6.62
C HIS A 55 0.06 -9.94 -7.95
N ALA A 56 1.06 -9.55 -8.76
CA ALA A 56 1.42 -10.27 -9.98
C ALA A 56 1.83 -11.73 -9.71
N GLY A 57 2.47 -12.01 -8.57
CA GLY A 57 2.86 -13.34 -8.14
C GLY A 57 1.70 -14.24 -7.70
N LEU A 58 0.55 -13.68 -7.34
CA LEU A 58 -0.64 -14.46 -6.96
C LEU A 58 -1.38 -15.05 -8.17
N GLY A 59 -1.10 -14.55 -9.38
CA GLY A 59 -1.83 -14.88 -10.59
C GLY A 59 -3.20 -14.19 -10.66
N GLU A 60 -3.93 -14.43 -11.75
CA GLU A 60 -5.26 -13.84 -11.95
C GLU A 60 -6.35 -14.73 -11.35
N ILE A 61 -7.19 -14.18 -10.47
CA ILE A 61 -8.40 -14.85 -10.03
C ILE A 61 -9.42 -14.73 -11.16
N GLN A 62 -9.62 -15.80 -11.93
CA GLN A 62 -10.72 -15.89 -12.88
C GLN A 62 -12.04 -16.10 -12.11
N GLY A 63 -12.83 -15.04 -11.91
CA GLY A 63 -14.13 -15.12 -11.24
C GLY A 63 -14.84 -13.76 -11.10
N GLU A 64 -16.07 -13.77 -10.59
CA GLU A 64 -16.88 -12.56 -10.32
C GLU A 64 -16.40 -11.74 -9.10
N PHE A 65 -15.30 -12.14 -8.46
CA PHE A 65 -14.76 -11.40 -7.31
C PHE A 65 -13.95 -10.21 -7.81
N ASN A 66 -14.40 -9.00 -7.42
CA ASN A 66 -13.64 -7.78 -7.70
C ASN A 66 -12.25 -7.87 -7.07
N ASP A 67 -11.23 -7.74 -7.92
CA ASP A 67 -9.86 -7.59 -7.48
C ASP A 67 -9.73 -6.34 -6.59
N TYR A 68 -9.10 -6.49 -5.44
CA TYR A 68 -8.90 -5.42 -4.49
C TYR A 68 -7.56 -4.71 -4.70
N ILE A 69 -6.71 -5.17 -5.61
CA ILE A 69 -5.49 -4.47 -6.03
C ILE A 69 -5.53 -4.32 -7.54
N THR A 70 -5.88 -3.13 -8.02
CA THR A 70 -5.78 -2.79 -9.45
C THR A 70 -4.50 -2.02 -9.71
N GLU A 71 -4.28 -1.62 -10.97
CA GLU A 71 -3.13 -0.78 -11.35
C GLU A 71 -3.10 0.53 -10.56
N ASP A 72 -4.26 1.13 -10.34
CA ASP A 72 -4.46 2.48 -9.83
C ASP A 72 -5.11 2.52 -8.44
N GLU A 73 -5.67 1.42 -7.95
CA GLU A 73 -6.42 1.38 -6.69
C GLU A 73 -6.04 0.20 -5.78
N ILE A 74 -6.15 0.43 -4.48
CA ILE A 74 -6.10 -0.61 -3.45
C ILE A 74 -7.37 -0.51 -2.60
N PHE A 75 -8.15 -1.59 -2.52
CA PHE A 75 -9.48 -1.66 -1.90
C PHE A 75 -10.46 -0.59 -2.42
N GLY A 76 -10.37 -0.24 -3.70
CA GLY A 76 -11.17 0.81 -4.33
C GLY A 76 -10.76 2.22 -3.91
N ILE A 77 -9.52 2.39 -3.45
CA ILE A 77 -8.94 3.68 -3.04
C ILE A 77 -7.77 4.00 -3.98
N PRO A 78 -7.79 5.15 -4.68
CA PRO A 78 -6.71 5.55 -5.57
C PRO A 78 -5.35 5.63 -4.89
N VAL A 79 -4.31 5.13 -5.56
CA VAL A 79 -2.92 5.15 -5.09
C VAL A 79 -2.18 6.36 -5.66
N PHE A 80 -1.49 7.08 -4.79
CA PHE A 80 -0.61 8.20 -5.13
C PHE A 80 0.81 7.89 -4.68
N ILE A 81 1.75 8.10 -5.59
CA ILE A 81 3.17 7.94 -5.32
C ILE A 81 3.77 9.26 -4.89
N ASP A 82 4.33 9.30 -3.68
CA ASP A 82 4.96 10.51 -3.13
C ASP A 82 6.20 10.14 -2.29
N ASN A 83 7.04 11.13 -1.98
CA ASN A 83 8.24 10.97 -1.18
C ASN A 83 7.91 11.05 0.33
N ILE A 84 7.24 10.01 0.84
CA ILE A 84 6.91 9.86 2.26
C ILE A 84 7.60 8.66 2.89
N GLU A 85 7.71 8.67 4.22
CA GLU A 85 8.18 7.54 5.01
C GLU A 85 6.97 6.62 5.31
N GLY A 86 6.85 5.51 4.58
CA GLY A 86 5.81 4.50 4.81
C GLY A 86 4.54 4.66 3.97
N VAL A 87 3.40 4.21 4.49
CA VAL A 87 2.09 4.27 3.83
C VAL A 87 1.12 5.10 4.66
N SER A 88 0.33 5.94 3.99
CA SER A 88 -0.72 6.76 4.60
C SER A 88 -2.04 6.52 3.88
N VAL A 89 -3.13 6.42 4.65
CA VAL A 89 -4.50 6.36 4.12
C VAL A 89 -5.26 7.56 4.65
N GLU A 90 -5.83 8.36 3.74
CA GLU A 90 -6.44 9.67 4.02
C GLU A 90 -7.89 9.76 3.57
#